data_AF-A0A960ELX8-F1
#
_entry.id   AF-A0A960ELX8-F1
#
_cell.length_a   1.000
_cell.length_b   1.000
_cell.length_c   1.000
_cell.angle_alpha   90.00
_cell.angle_beta   90.00
_cell.angle_gamma   90.00
#
_symmetry.space_group_name_H-M   'P 1'
#
loop_
_entity.id
_entity.type
_entity.pdbx_description
1 polymer ?
#
loop_
_entity_poly.entity_id
_entity_poly.type
_entity_poly.pdbx_seq_one_letter_code
_entity_poly.pdbx_strand_id
1 'polypeptide(L)' 'MDTTTTQTRLIDCGDCIMAKTSACRDCIVTHIIDGPTLAEFSTEERVALNVLAGSGLVPRLRLVTSA' A
#
# COMPACT_ATOMS: atom_id res chain seq x y z
N MET A 1 23.69 -18.54 2.50
CA MET A 1 22.37 -19.21 2.55
C MET A 1 21.63 -18.52 3.67
N ASP A 2 20.97 -17.42 3.31
CA ASP A 2 20.39 -16.47 4.27
C ASP A 2 18.95 -16.89 4.55
N THR A 3 18.66 -17.27 5.79
CA THR A 3 17.38 -17.87 6.17
C THR A 3 16.44 -16.75 6.60
N THR A 4 15.85 -16.04 5.63
CA THR A 4 14.83 -15.01 5.92
C THR A 4 13.55 -15.70 6.38
N THR A 5 13.37 -15.85 7.69
CA THR A 5 12.10 -16.27 8.27
C THR A 5 11.06 -15.19 8.02
N THR A 6 10.09 -15.46 7.14
CA THR A 6 8.92 -14.60 6.94
C THR A 6 8.06 -14.63 8.20
N GLN A 7 8.21 -13.64 9.07
CA GLN A 7 7.27 -13.41 10.18
C GLN A 7 6.07 -12.62 9.68
N THR A 8 4.88 -13.21 9.75
CA THR A 8 3.62 -12.50 9.53
C THR A 8 3.44 -11.45 10.63
N ARG A 9 3.35 -10.17 10.24
CA ARG A 9 3.00 -9.06 11.13
C ARG A 9 1.50 -8.78 10.99
N LEU A 10 0.75 -8.92 12.08
CA LEU A 10 -0.68 -8.60 12.14
C LEU A 10 -0.86 -7.18 12.72
N ILE A 11 -1.70 -6.39 12.08
CA ILE A 11 -2.18 -5.11 12.62
C ILE A 11 -3.59 -5.35 13.13
N ASP A 12 -3.81 -5.20 14.44
CA ASP A 12 -5.11 -5.38 15.09
C ASP A 12 -5.67 -4.02 15.56
N CYS A 13 -6.67 -3.53 14.85
CA CYS A 13 -7.36 -2.28 15.21
C CYS A 13 -8.29 -2.42 16.43
N GLY A 14 -8.69 -3.65 16.79
CA GLY A 14 -9.52 -3.92 17.98
C GLY A 14 -8.77 -3.66 19.28
N ASP A 15 -7.49 -4.05 19.34
CA ASP A 15 -6.61 -3.85 20.50
C ASP A 15 -5.74 -2.59 20.40
N CYS A 16 -5.88 -1.81 19.32
CA CYS A 16 -5.12 -0.59 19.12
C CYS A 16 -5.53 0.48 20.14
N ILE A 17 -4.57 0.95 20.96
CA ILE A 17 -4.78 1.99 21.97
C ILE A 17 -5.30 3.32 21.39
N MET A 18 -5.08 3.55 20.09
CA MET A 18 -5.53 4.77 19.40
C MET A 18 -6.98 4.67 18.89
N ALA A 19 -7.61 3.49 18.89
CA ALA A 19 -8.88 3.22 18.21
C ALA A 19 -10.03 4.17 18.57
N LYS A 20 -10.03 4.73 19.78
CA LYS A 20 -11.08 5.64 20.28
C LYS A 20 -10.67 7.10 20.33
N THR A 21 -9.58 7.45 19.65
CA THR A 21 -9.06 8.81 19.56
C THR A 21 -9.26 9.37 18.16
N SER A 22 -9.08 10.68 17.99
CA SER A 22 -9.07 11.30 16.65
C SER A 22 -7.97 10.74 15.75
N ALA A 23 -6.86 10.22 16.31
CA ALA A 23 -5.76 9.64 15.55
C ALA A 23 -6.18 8.38 14.77
N CYS A 24 -7.23 7.65 15.19
CA CYS A 24 -7.71 6.49 14.45
C CYS A 24 -8.29 6.88 13.09
N ARG A 25 -8.96 8.03 12.99
CA ARG A 25 -9.56 8.51 11.73
C ARG A 25 -8.53 8.97 10.71
N ASP A 26 -7.36 9.36 11.19
CA ASP A 26 -6.19 9.77 10.38
C ASP A 26 -5.15 8.64 10.28
N CYS A 27 -5.51 7.41 10.67
CA CYS A 27 -4.61 6.26 10.59
C CYS A 27 -4.59 5.70 9.16
N ILE A 28 -3.40 5.30 8.69
CA ILE A 28 -3.23 4.63 7.39
C ILE A 28 -4.13 3.41 7.20
N VAL A 29 -4.46 2.68 8.27
CA VAL A 29 -5.30 1.48 8.19
C VAL A 29 -6.72 1.82 7.75
N THR A 30 -7.27 2.93 8.23
CA THR A 30 -8.57 3.46 7.78
C THR A 30 -8.56 3.71 6.29
N HIS A 31 -7.49 4.33 5.76
CA HIS A 31 -7.35 4.58 4.32
C HIS A 31 -7.11 3.32 3.48
N ILE A 32 -6.57 2.24 4.05
CA ILE A 32 -6.43 0.96 3.35
C ILE A 32 -7.78 0.24 3.25
N ILE A 33 -8.60 0.31 4.31
CA ILE A 33 -9.89 -0.38 4.37
C ILE A 33 -10.98 0.41 3.64
N ASP A 34 -11.06 1.71 3.90
CA ASP A 34 -12.08 2.62 3.34
C ASP A 34 -11.59 3.36 2.08
N GLY A 35 -10.38 3.06 1.62
CA GLY A 35 -9.82 3.63 0.41
C GLY A 35 -10.61 3.25 -0.85
N PRO A 36 -10.44 3.99 -1.96
CA PRO A 36 -11.02 3.58 -3.23
C PRO A 36 -10.58 2.15 -3.55
N THR A 37 -11.56 1.29 -3.83
CA THR A 37 -11.38 -0.17 -3.92
C THR A 37 -10.36 -0.58 -4.99
N LEU A 38 -10.14 0.26 -6.00
CA LEU A 38 -9.12 0.10 -7.04
C LEU A 38 -8.64 1.50 -7.47
N ALA A 39 -7.35 1.79 -7.25
CA ALA A 39 -6.68 2.87 -7.96
C ALA A 39 -6.24 2.32 -9.32
N GLU A 40 -7.10 2.46 -10.33
CA GLU A 40 -6.74 2.11 -11.70
C GLU A 40 -5.90 3.23 -12.32
N PHE A 41 -4.66 2.93 -12.68
CA PHE A 41 -3.87 3.82 -13.51
C PHE A 41 -4.29 3.70 -14.97
N SER A 42 -4.46 4.83 -15.64
CA SER A 42 -4.62 4.88 -17.10
C SER A 42 -3.37 4.35 -17.80
N THR A 43 -3.46 4.12 -19.11
CA THR A 43 -2.30 3.70 -19.91
C THR A 43 -1.19 4.76 -19.87
N GLU A 44 -1.56 6.04 -19.99
CA GLU A 44 -0.64 7.17 -19.96
C GLU A 44 0.05 7.29 -18.60
N GLU A 45 -0.69 7.12 -17.51
CA GLU A 45 -0.16 7.14 -16.15
C GLU A 45 0.82 5.99 -15.90
N ARG A 46 0.50 4.78 -16.38
CA ARG A 46 1.42 3.62 -16.31
C ARG A 46 2.71 3.88 -17.07
N VAL A 47 2.64 4.51 -18.25
CA VAL A 47 3.82 4.88 -19.03
C VAL A 47 4.66 5.91 -18.26
N ALA A 48 4.03 6.96 -17.73
CA ALA A 48 4.72 7.98 -16.94
C ALA A 48 5.43 7.37 -15.72
N LEU A 49 4.73 6.54 -14.94
CA LEU A 49 5.29 5.85 -13.79
C LEU A 49 6.45 4.91 -14.17
N ASN A 50 6.38 4.25 -15.32
CA ASN A 50 7.46 3.41 -15.83
C ASN A 50 8.71 4.21 -16.21
N VAL A 51 8.54 5.40 -16.82
CA VAL A 51 9.66 6.32 -17.10
C VAL A 51 10.32 6.77 -15.80
N LEU A 52 9.52 7.23 -14.83
CA LEU A 52 10.01 7.66 -13.53
C LEU A 52 10.77 6.54 -12.80
N ALA A 53 10.24 5.32 -12.84
CA ALA A 53 10.88 4.16 -12.23
C ALA A 53 12.14 3.72 -13.00
N GLY A 54 12.18 3.90 -14.33
CA GLY A 54 13.37 3.72 -15.17
C GLY A 54 14.52 4.63 -14.77
N SER A 55 14.18 5.86 -14.39
CA SER A 55 15.12 6.88 -13.91
C SER A 55 15.43 6.80 -12.42
N GLY A 56 14.82 5.86 -11.67
CA GLY A 56 15.03 5.69 -10.24
C GLY A 56 14.34 6.71 -9.33
N LEU A 57 13.38 7.49 -9.85
CA LEU A 57 12.66 8.52 -9.09
C LEU A 57 11.51 7.96 -8.26
N VAL A 58 10.96 6.81 -8.66
CA VAL A 58 9.89 6.11 -7.94
C VAL A 58 10.12 4.60 -7.96
N PRO A 59 9.54 3.84 -7.00
CA PRO A 59 9.53 2.39 -7.08
C PRO A 59 8.82 1.88 -8.35
N ARG A 60 9.24 0.70 -8.84
CA ARG A 60 8.53 0.00 -9.93
C ARG A 60 7.09 -0.31 -9.51
N LEU A 61 6.15 -0.19 -10.45
CA LEU A 61 4.76 -0.62 -10.27
C LEU A 61 4.70 -2.12 -9.91
N ARG A 62 4.03 -2.44 -8.79
CA ARG A 62 3.80 -3.80 -8.28
C ARG A 62 2.31 -4.09 -8.18
N LEU A 63 1.58 -3.82 -9.27
CA LEU A 63 0.14 -4.06 -9.31
C LEU A 63 -0.15 -5.56 -9.33
N VAL A 64 -1.21 -5.97 -8.65
CA VAL A 64 -1.78 -7.31 -8.82
C VAL A 64 -2.66 -7.27 -10.08
N THR A 65 -2.31 -8.04 -11.10
CA THR A 65 -3.12 -8.14 -12.32
C THR A 65 -4.27 -9.13 -12.08
N SER A 66 -5.51 -8.68 -12.23
CA SER A 66 -6.61 -9.60 -12.54
C SER A 66 -6.36 -10.14 -13.95
N ALA A 67 -6.31 -11.46 -14.09
CA ALA A 67 -6.46 -12.08 -15.41
C ALA A 67 -7.86 -11.82 -15.97
#